data_AF-A0A7V5T706-F1
#
_entry.id   AF-A0A7V5T706-F1
#
_cell.length_a   1.000
_cell.length_b   1.000
_cell.length_c   1.000
_cell.angle_alpha   90.00
_cell.angle_beta   90.00
_cell.angle_gamma   90.00
#
_symmetry.space_group_name_H-M   'P 1'
#
loop_
_entity.id
_entity.type
_entity.pdbx_description
1 polymer ?
#
loop_
_entity_poly.entity_id
_entity_poly.type
_entity_poly.pdbx_seq_one_letter_code
_entity_poly.pdbx_strand_id
1 'polypeptide(L)'
;MRLLAFGCLLALLFPLPVLQSTEIVLEGTIARANHGTYLVREFFVPEPLERLEVEYTYTHRGEGTAIDIGIFDPVRFRGWSGSDKTRFFIARDEATPSYLPGDLPAGTWRIL
;
A
#
# COMPACT_ATOMS: atom_id res chain seq x y z
N MET A 1 -24.84 53.52 -29.46
CA MET A 1 -25.18 52.14 -29.08
C MET A 1 -23.93 51.28 -29.12
N ARG A 2 -23.27 51.07 -27.96
CA ARG A 2 -22.10 50.17 -27.82
C ARG A 2 -22.61 48.90 -27.13
N LEU A 3 -22.60 47.78 -27.85
CA LEU A 3 -22.92 46.46 -27.31
C LEU A 3 -21.59 45.81 -26.93
N LEU A 4 -21.26 45.75 -25.64
CA LEU A 4 -20.13 44.98 -25.13
C LEU A 4 -20.64 43.55 -24.88
N ALA A 5 -20.18 42.60 -25.70
CA ALA A 5 -20.40 41.18 -25.47
C ALA A 5 -19.48 40.71 -24.33
N PHE A 6 -20.09 40.38 -23.19
CA PHE A 6 -19.41 39.74 -22.08
C PHE A 6 -19.22 38.26 -22.43
N GLY A 7 -18.02 37.90 -22.93
CA GLY A 7 -17.61 36.52 -23.09
C GLY A 7 -17.45 35.88 -21.73
N CYS A 8 -18.46 35.15 -21.27
CA CYS A 8 -18.37 34.33 -20.09
C CYS A 8 -17.45 33.14 -20.42
N LEU A 9 -16.16 33.27 -20.08
CA LEU A 9 -15.24 32.15 -20.05
C LEU A 9 -15.71 31.23 -18.92
N LEU A 10 -16.56 30.25 -19.25
CA LEU A 10 -16.97 29.21 -18.34
C LEU A 10 -15.74 28.33 -18.07
N ALA A 11 -14.92 28.75 -17.11
CA ALA A 11 -13.85 27.92 -16.57
C ALA A 11 -14.52 26.67 -15.99
N LEU A 12 -14.33 25.53 -16.65
CA LEU A 12 -14.74 24.23 -16.18
C LEU A 12 -14.08 23.99 -14.81
N LEU A 13 -14.82 24.23 -13.74
CA LEU A 13 -14.45 23.90 -12.36
C LEU A 13 -14.53 22.38 -12.18
N PHE A 14 -13.59 21.64 -12.77
CA PHE A 14 -13.34 20.26 -12.36
C PHE A 14 -12.44 20.31 -11.12
N PRO A 15 -12.95 19.98 -9.92
CA PRO A 15 -12.06 19.80 -8.78
C PRO A 15 -11.07 18.69 -9.11
N LEU A 16 -9.77 18.97 -8.96
CA LEU A 16 -8.76 17.93 -9.06
C LEU A 16 -9.04 16.89 -7.97
N PRO A 17 -9.00 15.58 -8.28
CA PRO A 17 -9.14 14.56 -7.25
C PRO A 17 -8.01 14.76 -6.23
N VAL A 18 -8.40 14.97 -4.97
CA VAL A 18 -7.44 15.02 -3.86
C VAL A 18 -7.00 13.58 -3.62
N LEU A 19 -5.71 13.30 -3.80
CA LEU A 19 -5.11 12.05 -3.34
C LEU A 19 -5.21 12.00 -1.82
N GLN A 20 -6.16 11.22 -1.30
CA GLN A 20 -6.29 10.95 0.12
C GLN A 20 -5.48 9.69 0.44
N SER A 21 -4.37 9.84 1.17
CA SER A 21 -3.64 8.71 1.73
C SER A 21 -4.15 8.40 3.13
N THR A 22 -4.35 7.11 3.42
CA THR A 22 -4.59 6.63 4.79
C THR A 22 -3.34 5.92 5.25
N GLU A 23 -2.76 6.37 6.36
CA GLU A 23 -1.59 5.73 6.96
C GLU A 23 -2.03 4.77 8.07
N ILE A 24 -1.49 3.54 8.03
CA ILE A 24 -1.70 2.52 9.05
C ILE A 24 -0.33 2.08 9.53
N VAL A 25 -0.07 2.25 10.83
CA VAL A 25 1.19 1.87 11.46
C VAL A 25 0.99 0.57 12.23
N LEU A 26 1.79 -0.43 11.91
CA LEU A 26 1.82 -1.71 12.61
C LEU A 26 3.16 -1.86 13.33
N GLU A 27 3.10 -2.04 14.65
CA GLU A 27 4.30 -2.23 15.48
C GLU A 27 4.28 -3.59 16.18
N GLY A 28 5.46 -4.05 16.56
CA GLY A 28 5.60 -5.30 17.30
C GLY A 28 7.04 -5.66 17.60
N THR A 29 7.21 -6.80 18.28
CA THR A 29 8.51 -7.36 18.60
C THR A 29 8.61 -8.76 18.01
N ILE A 30 9.73 -9.03 17.34
CA ILE A 30 10.09 -10.37 16.85
C ILE A 30 11.26 -10.86 17.70
N ALA A 31 11.08 -12.01 18.34
CA ALA A 31 12.10 -12.66 19.15
C ALA A 31 12.74 -13.83 18.40
N ARG A 32 13.89 -14.31 18.88
CA ARG A 32 14.58 -15.48 18.30
C ARG A 32 13.70 -16.73 18.23
N ALA A 33 12.74 -16.86 19.14
CA ALA A 33 11.76 -17.94 19.19
C ALA A 33 10.78 -17.92 17.99
N ASN A 34 10.62 -16.79 17.31
CA ASN A 34 9.79 -16.67 16.11
C ASN A 34 10.51 -17.09 14.82
N HIS A 35 11.79 -17.43 14.89
CA HIS A 35 12.55 -17.81 13.70
C HIS A 35 11.94 -19.05 13.01
N GLY A 36 11.75 -18.95 11.69
CA GLY A 36 11.12 -20.02 10.91
C GLY A 36 9.60 -20.11 11.09
N THR A 37 8.98 -19.08 11.69
CA THR A 37 7.53 -18.95 11.83
C THR A 37 7.05 -17.67 11.15
N TYR A 38 5.74 -17.54 10.97
CA TYR A 38 5.11 -16.35 10.40
C TYR A 38 4.33 -15.59 11.47
N LEU A 39 4.45 -14.25 11.46
CA LEU A 39 3.70 -13.39 12.36
C LEU A 39 2.68 -12.60 11.56
N VAL A 40 1.44 -13.05 11.60
CA VAL A 40 0.36 -12.38 10.87
C VAL A 40 -0.08 -11.12 11.60
N ARG A 41 -0.30 -10.05 10.86
CA ARG A 41 -1.02 -8.85 11.30
C ARG A 41 -2.11 -8.51 10.30
N GLU A 42 -3.28 -8.19 10.85
CA GLU A 42 -4.44 -7.77 10.08
C GLU A 42 -4.57 -6.26 10.10
N PHE A 43 -4.98 -5.70 8.96
CA PHE A 43 -5.36 -4.29 8.85
C PHE A 43 -6.51 -4.15 7.85
N PHE A 44 -7.32 -3.12 8.04
CA PHE A 44 -8.49 -2.88 7.21
C PHE A 44 -8.17 -1.88 6.10
N VAL A 45 -8.56 -2.22 4.88
CA VAL A 45 -8.48 -1.35 3.70
C VAL A 45 -9.89 -0.89 3.31
N PRO A 46 -10.18 0.42 3.29
CA PRO A 46 -11.46 0.96 2.81
C PRO A 46 -11.54 1.04 1.29
N GLU A 47 -12.74 1.22 0.73
CA GLU A 47 -12.90 1.60 -0.69
C GLU A 47 -12.94 3.12 -0.88
N PRO A 48 -12.44 3.65 -2.02
CA PRO A 48 -11.64 2.95 -3.03
C PRO A 48 -10.15 2.91 -2.64
N LEU A 49 -9.45 1.82 -3.01
CA LEU A 49 -7.99 1.74 -2.93
C LEU A 49 -7.40 1.67 -4.34
N GLU A 50 -6.58 2.66 -4.71
CA GLU A 50 -5.86 2.65 -6.00
C GLU A 50 -4.47 2.03 -5.88
N ARG A 51 -3.83 2.19 -4.71
CA ARG A 51 -2.46 1.77 -4.48
C ARG A 51 -2.24 1.51 -3.00
N LEU A 52 -1.65 0.36 -2.70
CA LEU A 52 -1.07 0.06 -1.39
C LEU A 52 0.42 0.33 -1.46
N GLU A 53 0.93 1.12 -0.52
CA GLU A 53 2.36 1.29 -0.28
C GLU A 53 2.69 0.77 1.11
N VAL A 54 3.78 0.00 1.21
CA VAL A 54 4.25 -0.56 2.47
C VAL A 54 5.72 -0.19 2.62
N GLU A 55 6.05 0.39 3.76
CA GLU A 55 7.42 0.63 4.21
C GLU A 55 7.58 -0.02 5.59
N TYR A 56 8.76 -0.57 5.84
CA TYR A 56 9.06 -1.23 7.12
C TYR A 56 10.52 -1.08 7.51
N THR A 57 10.75 -1.05 8.82
CA THR A 57 12.07 -1.05 9.43
C THR A 57 12.09 -2.03 10.60
N TYR A 58 13.27 -2.54 10.94
CA TYR A 58 13.47 -3.42 12.08
C TYR A 58 14.92 -3.36 12.57
N THR A 59 15.13 -3.69 13.84
CA THR A 59 16.45 -3.69 14.48
C THR A 59 17.28 -4.91 14.06
N HIS A 60 18.61 -4.82 14.19
CA HIS A 60 19.56 -5.89 13.84
C HIS A 60 19.56 -6.34 12.37
N ARG A 61 18.98 -5.52 11.48
CA ARG A 61 19.13 -5.69 10.03
C ARG A 61 20.60 -5.54 9.67
N GLY A 62 21.15 -6.51 8.96
CA GLY A 62 22.59 -6.57 8.66
C GLY A 62 23.46 -7.17 9.77
N GLU A 63 22.88 -7.46 10.93
CA GLU A 63 23.54 -8.15 12.06
C GLU A 63 23.06 -9.61 12.20
N GLY A 64 22.51 -10.19 11.14
CA GLY A 64 22.01 -11.56 11.10
C GLY A 64 20.50 -11.71 11.31
N THR A 65 19.77 -10.62 11.57
CA THR A 65 18.30 -10.63 11.48
C THR A 65 17.88 -10.36 10.04
N ALA A 66 17.10 -11.28 9.49
CA ALA A 66 16.45 -11.18 8.20
C ALA A 66 14.95 -11.42 8.39
N ILE A 67 14.14 -10.45 7.95
CA ILE A 67 12.69 -10.57 7.92
C ILE A 67 12.27 -10.49 6.46
N ASP A 68 11.52 -11.49 6.06
CA ASP A 68 10.80 -11.52 4.82
C ASP A 68 9.37 -11.05 5.06
N ILE A 69 8.73 -10.45 4.04
CA ILE A 69 7.38 -9.90 4.15
C ILE A 69 6.46 -10.52 3.11
N GLY A 70 5.37 -11.12 3.58
CA GLY A 70 4.29 -11.64 2.75
C GLY A 70 3.02 -10.80 2.87
N ILE A 71 2.18 -10.80 1.83
CA ILE A 71 0.90 -10.11 1.89
C ILE A 71 -0.24 -10.87 1.20
N PHE A 72 -1.40 -10.88 1.85
CA PHE A 72 -2.66 -11.40 1.32
C PHE A 72 -3.71 -10.29 1.34
N ASP A 73 -4.43 -10.17 0.25
CA ASP A 73 -5.70 -9.44 0.23
C ASP A 73 -6.84 -10.37 0.71
N PRO A 74 -8.09 -9.87 0.85
CA PRO A 74 -9.24 -10.68 1.24
C PRO A 74 -9.51 -11.92 0.35
N VAL A 75 -8.98 -11.96 -0.86
CA VAL A 75 -9.31 -12.96 -1.88
C VAL A 75 -8.14 -13.93 -2.10
N ARG A 76 -6.89 -13.47 -2.04
CA ARG A 76 -5.72 -14.21 -2.51
C ARG A 76 -4.40 -13.72 -1.92
N PHE A 77 -3.39 -14.55 -2.11
CA PHE A 77 -1.99 -14.17 -1.92
C PHE A 77 -1.56 -13.14 -2.96
N ARG A 78 -0.79 -12.13 -2.52
CA ARG A 78 -0.32 -11.04 -3.38
C ARG A 78 1.18 -10.97 -3.55
N GLY A 79 1.97 -11.74 -2.80
CA GLY A 79 3.40 -11.83 -3.03
C GLY A 79 4.22 -11.84 -1.76
N TRP A 80 5.53 -11.98 -1.98
CA TRP A 80 6.53 -12.13 -0.93
C TRP A 80 7.80 -11.38 -1.31
N SER A 81 8.29 -10.49 -0.46
CA SER A 81 9.65 -9.99 -0.55
C SER A 81 10.58 -10.77 0.36
N GLY A 82 11.76 -11.12 -0.16
CA GLY A 82 12.88 -11.45 0.69
C GLY A 82 13.33 -10.26 1.55
N SER A 83 14.25 -10.51 2.47
CA SER A 83 14.80 -9.52 3.39
C SER A 83 15.64 -8.41 2.74
N ASP A 84 15.73 -8.36 1.41
CA ASP A 84 16.48 -7.35 0.66
C ASP A 84 15.75 -5.99 0.60
N LYS A 85 14.41 -6.01 0.64
CA LYS A 85 13.58 -4.80 0.52
C LYS A 85 13.33 -4.13 1.88
N THR A 86 12.92 -2.87 1.80
CA THR A 86 12.39 -2.08 2.93
C THR A 86 11.08 -1.38 2.58
N ARG A 87 10.71 -1.42 1.29
CA ARG A 87 9.45 -0.91 0.78
C ARG A 87 8.97 -1.71 -0.43
N PHE A 88 7.67 -1.75 -0.63
CA PHE A 88 7.05 -2.25 -1.86
C PHE A 88 5.69 -1.57 -2.07
N PHE A 89 5.13 -1.73 -3.26
CA PHE A 89 3.79 -1.29 -3.59
C PHE A 89 3.03 -2.31 -4.42
N ILE A 90 1.70 -2.22 -4.36
CA ILE A 90 0.77 -2.98 -5.19
C ILE A 90 -0.30 -2.03 -5.71
N ALA A 91 -0.46 -1.98 -7.04
CA ALA A 91 -1.53 -1.26 -7.72
C ALA A 91 -2.27 -2.23 -8.66
N ARG A 92 -3.33 -1.71 -9.32
CA ARG A 92 -4.12 -2.49 -10.28
C ARG A 92 -3.29 -3.01 -11.45
N ASP A 93 -2.48 -2.15 -12.06
CA ASP A 93 -1.81 -2.46 -13.33
C ASP A 93 -0.33 -2.83 -13.15
N GLU A 94 0.26 -2.46 -12.01
CA GLU A 94 1.66 -2.72 -11.70
C GLU A 94 1.88 -2.98 -10.21
N ALA A 95 2.97 -3.68 -9.90
CA ALA A 95 3.40 -3.93 -8.53
C ALA A 95 4.92 -4.00 -8.49
N THR A 96 5.50 -3.82 -7.29
CA THR A 96 6.91 -4.10 -7.07
C THR A 96 7.21 -5.56 -7.43
N PRO A 97 8.35 -5.89 -8.09
CA PRO A 97 8.71 -7.27 -8.38
C PRO A 97 8.65 -8.16 -7.14
N SER A 98 8.16 -9.39 -7.32
CA SER A 98 7.77 -10.36 -6.27
C SER A 98 6.36 -10.19 -5.70
N TYR A 99 5.61 -9.18 -6.17
CA TYR A 99 4.20 -8.99 -5.88
C TYR A 99 3.35 -9.01 -7.15
N LEU A 100 2.07 -9.34 -6.98
CA LEU A 100 1.09 -9.50 -8.06
C LEU A 100 0.19 -8.26 -8.15
N PRO A 101 0.11 -7.61 -9.33
CA PRO A 101 -0.86 -6.56 -9.57
C PRO A 101 -2.28 -7.13 -9.67
N GLY A 102 -3.24 -6.22 -9.80
CA GLY A 102 -4.66 -6.50 -9.99
C GLY A 102 -5.52 -5.77 -8.98
N ASP A 103 -6.83 -5.95 -9.12
CA ASP A 103 -7.85 -5.29 -8.29
C ASP A 103 -7.51 -5.34 -6.80
N LEU A 104 -7.78 -4.22 -6.12
CA LEU A 104 -7.47 -4.02 -4.71
C LEU A 104 -8.79 -3.99 -3.93
N PRO A 105 -9.32 -5.16 -3.52
CA PRO A 105 -10.59 -5.21 -2.82
C PRO A 105 -10.45 -4.59 -1.42
N ALA A 106 -11.47 -3.86 -0.98
CA ALA A 106 -11.59 -3.49 0.41
C ALA A 106 -11.82 -4.72 1.30
N GLY A 107 -11.54 -4.54 2.59
CA GLY A 107 -11.69 -5.56 3.61
C GLY A 107 -10.42 -5.76 4.42
N THR A 108 -10.35 -6.90 5.09
CA THR A 108 -9.21 -7.25 5.93
C THR A 108 -8.08 -7.84 5.10
N TRP A 109 -6.96 -7.14 5.09
CA TRP A 109 -5.70 -7.60 4.53
C TRP A 109 -4.83 -8.19 5.63
N ARG A 110 -3.91 -9.08 5.23
CA ARG A 110 -2.94 -9.71 6.13
C ARG A 110 -1.53 -9.50 5.63
N ILE A 111 -0.69 -8.93 6.48
CA ILE A 111 0.77 -8.90 6.31
C ILE A 111 1.39 -9.98 7.21
N LEU A 112 2.45 -10.64 6.72
CA LEU A 112 3.11 -11.78 7.37
C LEU A 112 4.61 -11.55 7.49
#